data_AF-A0A3P7ZBQ0-F1
#
_entry.id   AF-A0A3P7ZBQ0-F1
#
_cell.length_a   1.000
_cell.length_b   1.000
_cell.length_c   1.000
_cell.angle_alpha   90.00
_cell.angle_beta   90.00
_cell.angle_gamma   90.00
#
_symmetry.space_group_name_H-M   'P 1'
#
loop_
_entity.id
_entity.type
_entity.pdbx_description
1 polymer ?
#
loop_
_entity_poly.entity_id
_entity_poly.type
_entity_poly.pdbx_seq_one_letter_code
_entity_poly.pdbx_strand_id
1 'polypeptide(L)'
;MARASAIREGGRESADDRDGEECIGINNIVEKVEIKTLQDKKKVPEKCIIAQQITLEDEKQIFSVDGLEKQDVSLILGIPQIRMCVDISHTDIVDLTVSATSIEGKCPGPTLSITNNDNLTVLRIVGKPFGYTKTEAIRVRGNRKLYSGLGEMLRNQFGARIDIQPEGECGVPNPFYSFNQVAGCKSLYGPLVVNGSVADESFRLAPGTKYNYTGCIQISNTNMTDCSFLEAFRKAFFPIEGCNQCEFHCFLR
;
A
#
# COMPACT_ATOMS: atom_id res chain seq x y z
N MET A 1 -74.33 57.68 -14.20
CA MET A 1 -72.98 58.29 -14.09
C MET A 1 -71.98 57.14 -14.21
N ALA A 2 -71.54 56.77 -15.42
CA ALA A 2 -70.42 57.37 -16.16
C ALA A 2 -69.09 57.25 -15.41
N ARG A 3 -68.23 56.30 -15.81
CA ARG A 3 -66.98 56.56 -16.57
C ARG A 3 -66.10 55.31 -16.68
N ALA A 4 -65.60 55.13 -17.88
CA ALA A 4 -64.46 54.32 -18.26
C ALA A 4 -63.13 55.03 -17.92
N SER A 5 -62.02 54.37 -18.32
CA SER A 5 -60.65 54.90 -18.48
C SER A 5 -59.73 54.74 -17.26
N ALA A 6 -58.42 54.53 -17.40
CA ALA A 6 -57.54 54.17 -18.52
C ALA A 6 -56.12 53.89 -17.98
N ILE A 7 -55.35 53.26 -18.86
CA ILE A 7 -53.90 53.05 -19.02
C ILE A 7 -52.96 54.14 -18.45
N ARG A 8 -51.80 53.69 -17.92
CA ARG A 8 -50.43 54.26 -18.07
C ARG A 8 -49.41 53.27 -17.50
N GLU A 9 -48.57 52.59 -18.29
CA GLU A 9 -47.30 53.00 -18.94
C GLU A 9 -46.18 53.50 -17.99
N GLY A 10 -45.05 52.79 -18.03
CA GLY A 10 -43.70 53.39 -18.02
C GLY A 10 -42.76 53.00 -16.87
N GLY A 11 -41.73 52.20 -17.17
CA GLY A 11 -40.54 52.04 -16.32
C GLY A 11 -39.60 50.90 -16.77
N ARG A 12 -38.49 51.27 -17.40
CA ARG A 12 -37.42 50.44 -17.99
C ARG A 12 -36.29 50.16 -16.98
N GLU A 13 -35.35 49.29 -17.40
CA GLU A 13 -34.02 48.94 -16.81
C GLU A 13 -34.06 47.91 -15.67
N SER A 14 -33.22 46.87 -15.63
CA SER A 14 -32.04 46.47 -16.41
C SER A 14 -31.72 45.00 -16.13
N ALA A 15 -30.94 44.40 -17.03
CA ALA A 15 -30.43 43.04 -17.00
C ALA A 15 -29.79 42.64 -15.66
N ASP A 16 -29.98 41.37 -15.28
CA ASP A 16 -28.91 40.60 -14.66
C ASP A 16 -29.02 39.15 -15.12
N ASP A 17 -28.10 38.81 -16.00
CA ASP A 17 -27.74 37.47 -16.39
C ASP A 17 -27.46 36.64 -15.15
N ARG A 18 -28.05 35.45 -15.05
CA ARG A 18 -27.35 34.33 -14.43
C ARG A 18 -27.79 33.06 -15.12
N ASP A 19 -26.90 32.68 -16.02
CA ASP A 19 -26.85 31.45 -16.79
C ASP A 19 -27.25 30.24 -15.95
N GLY A 20 -28.06 29.40 -16.57
CA GLY A 20 -28.22 28.02 -16.16
C GLY A 20 -26.91 27.28 -16.38
N GLU A 21 -26.33 26.75 -15.31
CA GLU A 21 -25.43 25.62 -15.42
C GLU A 21 -26.28 24.35 -15.55
N GLU A 22 -26.79 24.13 -16.76
CA GLU A 22 -26.97 22.76 -17.23
C GLU A 22 -25.61 22.05 -17.15
N CYS A 23 -25.56 20.90 -16.49
CA CYS A 23 -24.46 19.96 -16.68
C CYS A 23 -24.56 19.40 -18.11
N ILE A 24 -24.10 20.18 -19.09
CA ILE A 24 -23.95 19.76 -20.48
C ILE A 24 -22.93 18.63 -20.49
N GLY A 25 -23.37 17.48 -21.00
CA GLY A 25 -22.61 16.24 -21.02
C GLY A 25 -21.24 16.40 -21.69
N ILE A 26 -20.19 16.13 -20.93
CA ILE A 26 -18.84 15.96 -21.47
C ILE A 26 -18.58 14.47 -21.66
N ASN A 27 -19.14 13.91 -22.72
CA ASN A 27 -18.58 12.72 -23.34
C ASN A 27 -17.24 13.11 -23.96
N ASN A 28 -16.12 13.07 -23.20
CA ASN A 28 -14.72 12.89 -23.65
C ASN A 28 -13.61 13.37 -22.68
N ILE A 29 -13.82 13.46 -21.36
CA ILE A 29 -12.66 13.69 -20.46
C ILE A 29 -12.11 12.34 -19.99
N VAL A 30 -11.27 11.74 -20.83
CA VAL A 30 -10.27 10.77 -20.37
C VAL A 30 -9.12 11.59 -19.81
N GLU A 31 -9.23 12.07 -18.57
CA GLU A 31 -8.10 12.71 -17.91
C GLU A 31 -7.11 11.62 -17.48
N LYS A 32 -6.08 11.46 -18.31
CA LYS A 32 -4.91 10.62 -18.03
C LYS A 32 -3.94 11.44 -17.21
N VAL A 33 -3.56 10.95 -16.04
CA VAL A 33 -2.55 11.58 -15.17
C VAL A 33 -1.21 10.86 -15.35
N GLU A 34 -0.18 11.62 -15.69
CA GLU A 34 1.20 11.12 -15.84
C GLU A 34 2.08 11.63 -14.70
N ILE A 35 2.70 10.68 -13.99
CA ILE A 35 3.71 10.94 -12.97
C ILE A 35 5.07 10.69 -13.60
N LYS A 36 5.85 11.75 -13.77
CA LYS A 36 7.20 11.65 -14.35
C LYS A 36 8.23 11.24 -13.32
N THR A 37 8.11 11.78 -12.11
CA THR A 37 9.06 11.53 -11.02
C THR A 37 8.34 11.27 -9.71
N LEU A 38 8.99 10.56 -8.79
CA LEU A 38 8.47 10.38 -7.42
C LEU A 38 8.35 11.70 -6.65
N GLN A 39 9.01 12.78 -7.08
CA GLN A 39 8.86 14.11 -6.47
C GLN A 39 7.52 14.77 -6.81
N ASP A 40 6.94 14.43 -7.97
CA ASP A 40 5.63 14.93 -8.39
C ASP A 40 4.47 14.27 -7.63
N LYS A 41 4.76 13.18 -6.91
CA LYS A 41 3.79 12.37 -6.17
C LYS A 41 2.88 13.18 -5.23
N LYS A 42 3.41 14.21 -4.56
CA LYS A 42 2.61 15.02 -3.64
C LYS A 42 1.58 15.93 -4.34
N LYS A 43 1.72 16.14 -5.64
CA LYS A 43 0.79 16.94 -6.48
C LYS A 43 -0.23 16.07 -7.19
N VAL A 44 -0.14 14.75 -7.04
CA VAL A 44 -1.04 13.77 -7.67
C VAL A 44 -2.49 13.91 -7.17
N PRO A 45 -2.76 14.09 -5.86
CA PRO A 45 -4.14 14.12 -5.38
C PRO A 45 -5.00 15.21 -6.02
N GLU A 46 -4.44 16.41 -6.20
CA GLU A 46 -5.11 17.55 -6.83
C GLU A 46 -5.54 17.26 -8.29
N LYS A 47 -4.80 16.38 -8.98
CA LYS A 47 -5.03 16.04 -10.39
C LYS A 47 -5.88 14.77 -10.58
N CYS A 48 -6.17 14.05 -9.51
CA CYS A 48 -6.78 12.72 -9.58
C CYS A 48 -8.30 12.70 -9.34
N ILE A 49 -8.93 13.84 -9.07
CA ILE A 49 -10.35 13.92 -8.72
C ILE A 49 -11.26 13.31 -9.79
N ILE A 50 -10.91 13.47 -11.08
CA ILE A 50 -11.69 12.92 -12.22
C ILE A 50 -10.88 11.97 -13.10
N ALA A 51 -9.69 11.56 -12.64
CA ALA A 51 -8.77 10.76 -13.45
C ALA A 51 -9.34 9.36 -13.76
N GLN A 52 -9.29 8.98 -15.03
CA GLN A 52 -9.68 7.64 -15.48
C GLN A 52 -8.49 6.70 -15.57
N GLN A 53 -7.29 7.27 -15.75
CA GLN A 53 -6.05 6.53 -15.82
C GLN A 53 -4.94 7.31 -15.11
N ILE A 54 -4.06 6.58 -14.41
CA ILE A 54 -2.82 7.11 -13.87
C ILE A 54 -1.64 6.25 -14.31
N THR A 55 -0.50 6.85 -14.62
CA THR A 55 0.69 6.15 -15.11
C THR A 55 1.95 6.74 -14.48
N LEU A 56 2.88 5.87 -14.10
CA LEU A 56 4.22 6.26 -13.65
C LEU A 56 5.21 5.95 -14.78
N GLU A 57 5.90 6.97 -15.29
CA GLU A 57 6.83 6.85 -16.43
C GLU A 57 8.23 6.37 -16.02
N ASP A 58 8.50 6.27 -14.72
CA ASP A 58 9.74 5.74 -14.16
C ASP A 58 10.04 4.33 -14.68
N GLU A 59 11.32 4.00 -14.89
CA GLU A 59 11.74 2.71 -15.44
C GLU A 59 11.28 1.50 -14.61
N LYS A 60 11.23 1.64 -13.29
CA LYS A 60 10.78 0.57 -12.39
C LYS A 60 9.26 0.56 -12.22
N GLN A 61 8.61 1.68 -12.53
CA GLN A 61 7.17 1.88 -12.35
C GLN A 61 6.68 1.57 -10.93
N ILE A 62 7.50 1.69 -9.89
CA ILE A 62 7.09 1.43 -8.50
C ILE A 62 6.65 2.72 -7.83
N PHE A 63 5.37 2.80 -7.50
CA PHE A 63 4.77 3.87 -6.72
C PHE A 63 4.61 3.41 -5.26
N SER A 64 5.54 3.82 -4.41
CA SER A 64 5.36 3.73 -2.95
C SER A 64 4.38 4.81 -2.50
N VAL A 65 3.51 4.53 -1.52
CA VAL A 65 2.61 5.51 -0.91
C VAL A 65 3.22 6.34 0.23
N ASP A 66 4.49 6.15 0.57
CA ASP A 66 5.19 6.88 1.64
C ASP A 66 4.96 8.41 1.63
N GLY A 67 4.53 8.95 2.77
CA GLY A 67 4.30 10.38 2.94
C GLY A 67 3.05 10.93 2.26
N LEU A 68 2.13 10.07 1.80
CA LEU A 68 0.76 10.45 1.43
C LEU A 68 -0.19 10.30 2.61
N GLU A 69 -1.25 11.11 2.61
CA GLU A 69 -2.35 10.93 3.55
C GLU A 69 -3.25 9.77 3.11
N LYS A 70 -3.98 9.18 4.06
CA LYS A 70 -4.93 8.08 3.79
C LYS A 70 -5.92 8.40 2.67
N GLN A 71 -6.40 9.65 2.61
CA GLN A 71 -7.36 10.10 1.60
C GLN A 71 -6.75 10.06 0.19
N ASP A 72 -5.49 10.49 0.05
CA ASP A 72 -4.75 10.46 -1.22
C ASP A 72 -4.55 9.04 -1.71
N VAL A 73 -4.18 8.13 -0.81
CA VAL A 73 -4.02 6.70 -1.13
C VAL A 73 -5.35 6.12 -1.61
N SER A 74 -6.45 6.44 -0.93
CA SER A 74 -7.79 5.99 -1.31
C SER A 74 -8.21 6.55 -2.68
N LEU A 75 -7.91 7.82 -2.94
CA LEU A 75 -8.18 8.46 -4.24
C LEU A 75 -7.43 7.75 -5.36
N ILE A 76 -6.13 7.51 -5.20
CA ILE A 76 -5.29 6.84 -6.22
C ILE A 76 -5.79 5.42 -6.49
N LEU A 77 -6.09 4.66 -5.44
CA LEU A 77 -6.59 3.27 -5.55
C LEU A 77 -8.05 3.19 -6.05
N GLY A 78 -8.74 4.32 -6.11
CA GLY A 78 -10.06 4.48 -6.73
C GLY A 78 -10.00 4.72 -8.24
N ILE A 79 -8.83 5.09 -8.79
CA ILE A 79 -8.68 5.36 -10.22
C ILE A 79 -8.89 4.06 -11.02
N PRO A 80 -9.76 4.04 -12.04
CA PRO A 80 -10.12 2.80 -12.74
C PRO A 80 -8.94 2.07 -13.39
N GLN A 81 -7.98 2.79 -13.96
CA GLN A 81 -6.80 2.21 -14.63
C GLN A 81 -5.50 2.73 -14.01
N ILE A 82 -4.79 1.87 -13.30
CA ILE A 82 -3.50 2.18 -12.68
C ILE A 82 -2.40 1.47 -13.49
N ARG A 83 -1.56 2.24 -14.19
CA ARG A 83 -0.43 1.71 -14.97
C ARG A 83 0.90 1.94 -14.25
N MET A 84 1.02 1.31 -13.10
CA MET A 84 2.22 1.23 -12.28
C MET A 84 2.10 0.07 -11.29
N CYS A 85 3.21 -0.28 -10.66
CA CYS A 85 3.26 -1.14 -9.47
C CYS A 85 2.96 -0.28 -8.25
N VAL A 86 2.15 -0.77 -7.32
CA VAL A 86 1.78 -0.03 -6.11
C VAL A 86 2.33 -0.74 -4.89
N ASP A 87 3.12 -0.03 -4.07
CA ASP A 87 3.60 -0.50 -2.77
C ASP A 87 3.00 0.33 -1.64
N ILE A 88 2.32 -0.36 -0.73
CA ILE A 88 1.68 0.18 0.46
C ILE A 88 2.34 -0.51 1.64
N SER A 89 3.40 0.10 2.15
CA SER A 89 4.17 -0.47 3.23
C SER A 89 4.46 0.50 4.36
N HIS A 90 4.55 -0.03 5.59
CA HIS A 90 4.89 0.73 6.79
C HIS A 90 3.99 1.95 7.04
N THR A 91 2.71 1.86 6.68
CA THR A 91 1.73 2.94 6.87
C THR A 91 0.92 2.76 8.15
N ASP A 92 0.24 3.82 8.58
CA ASP A 92 -0.71 3.83 9.68
C ASP A 92 -2.18 3.57 9.25
N ILE A 93 -2.39 3.21 7.97
CA ILE A 93 -3.70 2.97 7.39
C ILE A 93 -4.42 1.82 8.12
N VAL A 94 -5.64 2.09 8.58
CA VAL A 94 -6.47 1.12 9.32
C VAL A 94 -7.38 0.31 8.38
N ASP A 95 -7.85 0.93 7.32
CA ASP A 95 -8.76 0.37 6.33
C ASP A 95 -8.34 0.80 4.93
N LEU A 96 -8.33 -0.16 4.02
CA LEU A 96 -7.88 0.02 2.65
C LEU A 96 -8.89 -0.60 1.69
N THR A 97 -9.32 0.18 0.70
CA THR A 97 -10.15 -0.30 -0.40
C THR A 97 -9.44 -0.05 -1.73
N VAL A 98 -9.30 -1.10 -2.52
CA VAL A 98 -8.80 -1.05 -3.89
C VAL A 98 -10.00 -1.22 -4.81
N SER A 99 -10.35 -0.16 -5.54
CA SER A 99 -11.51 -0.13 -6.45
C SER A 99 -11.12 -0.04 -7.93
N ALA A 100 -9.82 0.09 -8.23
CA ALA A 100 -9.30 0.05 -9.58
C ALA A 100 -9.79 -1.20 -10.33
N THR A 101 -10.15 -1.01 -11.60
CA THR A 101 -10.58 -2.08 -12.51
C THR A 101 -9.42 -2.75 -13.24
N SER A 102 -8.28 -2.06 -13.33
CA SER A 102 -7.01 -2.57 -13.84
C SER A 102 -5.85 -1.97 -13.06
N ILE A 103 -4.91 -2.82 -12.59
CA ILE A 103 -3.61 -2.42 -12.08
C ILE A 103 -2.54 -3.23 -12.84
N GLU A 104 -1.69 -2.54 -13.59
CA GLU A 104 -0.71 -3.13 -14.50
C GLU A 104 0.63 -2.38 -14.41
N GLY A 105 1.74 -3.09 -14.52
CA GLY A 105 3.06 -2.46 -14.50
C GLY A 105 4.17 -3.48 -14.75
N LYS A 106 5.33 -3.00 -15.20
CA LYS A 106 6.54 -3.83 -15.39
C LYS A 106 7.26 -4.06 -14.07
N CYS A 107 6.60 -4.74 -13.15
CA CYS A 107 7.06 -4.90 -11.77
C CYS A 107 8.07 -6.05 -11.65
N PRO A 108 9.23 -5.85 -10.98
CA PRO A 108 10.13 -6.95 -10.63
C PRO A 108 9.47 -7.94 -9.64
N GLY A 109 8.46 -7.50 -8.89
CA GLY A 109 7.69 -8.32 -7.96
C GLY A 109 6.17 -8.21 -8.18
N PRO A 110 5.35 -8.26 -7.12
CA PRO A 110 3.90 -8.13 -7.22
C PRO A 110 3.51 -6.77 -7.81
N THR A 111 2.38 -6.72 -8.50
CA THR A 111 1.81 -5.49 -9.04
C THR A 111 1.15 -4.64 -7.96
N LEU A 112 0.57 -5.29 -6.95
CA LEU A 112 0.09 -4.64 -5.72
C LEU A 112 0.74 -5.30 -4.51
N SER A 113 1.46 -4.53 -3.71
CA SER A 113 2.08 -4.94 -2.46
C SER A 113 1.45 -4.16 -1.30
N ILE A 114 0.90 -4.88 -0.31
CA ILE A 114 0.34 -4.34 0.93
C ILE A 114 1.05 -5.04 2.07
N THR A 115 2.14 -4.45 2.57
CA THR A 115 3.05 -5.14 3.48
C THR A 115 3.36 -4.35 4.74
N ASN A 116 3.50 -5.02 5.88
CA ASN A 116 3.96 -4.41 7.13
C ASN A 116 3.14 -3.17 7.57
N ASN A 117 1.82 -3.18 7.36
CA ASN A 117 0.92 -2.13 7.87
C ASN A 117 0.29 -2.61 9.18
N ASP A 118 0.93 -2.28 10.31
CA ASP A 118 0.58 -2.83 11.63
C ASP A 118 -0.85 -2.50 12.09
N ASN A 119 -1.41 -1.40 11.59
CA ASN A 119 -2.75 -0.94 11.92
C ASN A 119 -3.84 -1.40 10.95
N LEU A 120 -3.47 -2.03 9.83
CA LEU A 120 -4.42 -2.45 8.82
C LEU A 120 -5.28 -3.60 9.34
N THR A 121 -6.57 -3.34 9.50
CA THR A 121 -7.58 -4.28 10.00
C THR A 121 -8.52 -4.74 8.89
N VAL A 122 -8.80 -3.86 7.93
CA VAL A 122 -9.75 -4.10 6.84
C VAL A 122 -9.06 -3.88 5.51
N LEU A 123 -9.11 -4.89 4.64
CA LEU A 123 -8.70 -4.78 3.25
C LEU A 123 -9.82 -5.29 2.35
N ARG A 124 -10.21 -4.47 1.38
CA ARG A 124 -11.20 -4.81 0.35
C ARG A 124 -10.56 -4.60 -1.02
N ILE A 125 -10.55 -5.65 -1.84
CA ILE A 125 -10.15 -5.55 -3.24
C ILE A 125 -11.39 -5.85 -4.07
N VAL A 126 -11.96 -4.79 -4.64
CA VAL A 126 -13.20 -4.87 -5.41
C VAL A 126 -12.88 -5.30 -6.84
N GLY A 127 -13.65 -6.24 -7.36
CA GLY A 127 -13.49 -6.74 -8.73
C GLY A 127 -12.28 -7.65 -8.92
N LYS A 128 -11.72 -7.64 -10.13
CA LYS A 128 -10.54 -8.43 -10.50
C LYS A 128 -9.56 -7.53 -11.27
N PRO A 129 -8.83 -6.62 -10.57
CA PRO A 129 -7.99 -5.61 -11.21
C PRO A 129 -6.81 -6.17 -12.01
N PHE A 130 -6.55 -7.48 -11.91
CA PHE A 130 -5.32 -8.09 -12.37
C PHE A 130 -5.62 -9.11 -13.45
N GLY A 131 -4.87 -9.03 -14.56
CA GLY A 131 -4.91 -10.01 -15.64
C GLY A 131 -4.67 -11.45 -15.14
N TYR A 132 -5.15 -12.44 -15.91
CA TYR A 132 -5.17 -13.85 -15.50
C TYR A 132 -3.79 -14.54 -15.50
N THR A 133 -2.73 -13.88 -15.98
CA THR A 133 -1.49 -14.55 -16.38
C THR A 133 -0.34 -14.50 -15.37
N LYS A 134 -0.40 -13.63 -14.35
CA LYS A 134 0.71 -13.45 -13.39
C LYS A 134 0.38 -14.09 -12.03
N THR A 135 1.11 -15.13 -11.65
CA THR A 135 1.11 -15.68 -10.28
C THR A 135 1.67 -14.63 -9.31
N GLU A 136 1.12 -14.58 -8.09
CA GLU A 136 1.53 -13.59 -7.07
C GLU A 136 1.49 -12.12 -7.54
N ALA A 137 0.53 -11.77 -8.40
CA ALA A 137 0.29 -10.37 -8.79
C ALA A 137 -0.06 -9.47 -7.59
N ILE A 138 -0.61 -10.04 -6.52
CA ILE A 138 -0.97 -9.34 -5.29
C ILE A 138 -0.19 -9.96 -4.13
N ARG A 139 0.43 -9.13 -3.29
CA ARG A 139 1.06 -9.55 -2.04
C ARG A 139 0.44 -8.82 -0.85
N VAL A 140 0.00 -9.58 0.15
CA VAL A 140 -0.57 -9.09 1.41
C VAL A 140 0.11 -9.81 2.57
N ARG A 141 1.16 -9.22 3.12
CA ARG A 141 2.05 -9.89 4.09
C ARG A 141 2.42 -9.01 5.28
N GLY A 142 2.63 -9.59 6.45
CA GLY A 142 3.09 -8.86 7.63
C GLY A 142 2.11 -7.81 8.20
N ASN A 143 0.83 -7.86 7.87
CA ASN A 143 -0.17 -6.92 8.41
C ASN A 143 -0.77 -7.52 9.69
N ARG A 144 -0.20 -7.15 10.86
CA ARG A 144 -0.44 -7.82 12.15
C ARG A 144 -1.92 -7.91 12.56
N LYS A 145 -2.71 -6.87 12.30
CA LYS A 145 -4.11 -6.77 12.74
C LYS A 145 -5.12 -7.17 11.66
N LEU A 146 -4.64 -7.68 10.52
CA LEU A 146 -5.51 -8.04 9.41
C LEU A 146 -6.37 -9.25 9.79
N TYR A 147 -7.67 -9.14 9.53
CA TYR A 147 -8.65 -10.18 9.87
C TYR A 147 -8.27 -11.55 9.28
N SER A 148 -8.21 -12.59 10.12
CA SER A 148 -7.72 -13.93 9.73
C SER A 148 -8.58 -14.60 8.65
N GLY A 149 -9.89 -14.37 8.63
CA GLY A 149 -10.79 -14.93 7.61
C GLY A 149 -10.65 -14.28 6.23
N LEU A 150 -9.97 -13.13 6.13
CA LEU A 150 -9.74 -12.46 4.84
C LEU A 150 -8.84 -13.30 3.92
N GLY A 151 -7.90 -14.06 4.50
CA GLY A 151 -6.97 -14.90 3.75
C GLY A 151 -7.67 -15.91 2.85
N GLU A 152 -8.71 -16.57 3.36
CA GLU A 152 -9.53 -17.51 2.60
C GLU A 152 -10.36 -16.81 1.54
N MET A 153 -11.02 -15.70 1.89
CA MET A 153 -11.82 -14.92 0.94
C MET A 153 -11.01 -14.46 -0.27
N LEU A 154 -9.84 -13.87 -0.04
CA LEU A 154 -8.99 -13.38 -1.12
C LEU A 154 -8.37 -14.54 -1.91
N ARG A 155 -8.01 -15.66 -1.27
CA ARG A 155 -7.57 -16.87 -2.00
C ARG A 155 -8.67 -17.43 -2.89
N ASN A 156 -9.92 -17.44 -2.46
CA ASN A 156 -11.06 -17.87 -3.29
C ASN A 156 -11.29 -16.92 -4.47
N GLN A 157 -11.08 -15.62 -4.28
CA GLN A 157 -11.26 -14.61 -5.33
C GLN A 157 -10.10 -14.60 -6.35
N PHE A 158 -8.86 -14.77 -5.90
CA PHE A 158 -7.65 -14.56 -6.71
C PHE A 158 -6.85 -15.82 -7.02
N GLY A 159 -7.03 -16.92 -6.28
CA GLY A 159 -6.30 -18.18 -6.46
C GLY A 159 -4.79 -17.99 -6.26
N ALA A 160 -3.99 -18.61 -7.12
CA ALA A 160 -2.52 -18.50 -7.10
C ALA A 160 -1.97 -17.09 -7.44
N ARG A 161 -2.85 -16.12 -7.73
CA ARG A 161 -2.45 -14.73 -8.03
C ARG A 161 -2.24 -13.90 -6.78
N ILE A 162 -2.65 -14.38 -5.60
CA ILE A 162 -2.42 -13.70 -4.34
C ILE A 162 -1.47 -14.50 -3.45
N ASP A 163 -0.42 -13.83 -3.01
CA ASP A 163 0.42 -14.23 -1.91
C ASP A 163 -0.08 -13.54 -0.64
N ILE A 164 -0.73 -14.30 0.26
CA ILE A 164 -1.33 -13.74 1.48
C ILE A 164 -0.81 -14.44 2.74
N GLN A 165 -0.57 -13.62 3.76
CA GLN A 165 -0.06 -14.03 5.06
C GLN A 165 -0.82 -15.21 5.69
N PRO A 166 -0.11 -16.12 6.38
CA PRO A 166 -0.73 -17.03 7.32
C PRO A 166 -1.27 -16.27 8.54
N GLU A 167 -2.15 -16.92 9.28
CA GLU A 167 -2.69 -16.36 10.52
C GLU A 167 -1.57 -16.10 11.54
N GLY A 168 -1.57 -14.90 12.12
CA GLY A 168 -0.59 -14.49 13.12
C GLY A 168 0.78 -14.10 12.56
N GLU A 169 0.91 -13.90 11.25
CA GLU A 169 2.09 -13.25 10.67
C GLU A 169 2.14 -11.77 11.04
N CYS A 170 3.34 -11.30 11.39
CA CYS A 170 3.62 -9.88 11.62
C CYS A 170 4.73 -9.40 10.68
N GLY A 171 4.71 -8.12 10.36
CA GLY A 171 5.84 -7.46 9.72
C GLY A 171 7.02 -7.42 10.68
N VAL A 172 8.23 -7.60 10.16
CA VAL A 172 9.44 -7.30 10.92
C VAL A 172 9.55 -5.78 11.05
N PRO A 173 9.61 -5.23 12.28
CA PRO A 173 9.85 -3.81 12.49
C PRO A 173 11.16 -3.38 11.84
N ASN A 174 11.14 -2.22 11.18
CA ASN A 174 12.34 -1.60 10.63
C ASN A 174 12.54 -0.21 11.25
N PRO A 175 13.63 0.02 12.01
CA PRO A 175 14.64 -0.96 12.44
C PRO A 175 14.13 -1.95 13.50
N PHE A 176 14.78 -3.12 13.60
CA PHE A 176 14.45 -4.14 14.58
C PHE A 176 15.33 -4.00 15.84
N TYR A 177 14.69 -3.75 16.98
CA TYR A 177 15.38 -3.48 18.24
C TYR A 177 15.22 -4.59 19.28
N SER A 178 14.07 -5.27 19.29
CA SER A 178 13.82 -6.35 20.27
C SER A 178 12.67 -7.26 19.85
N PHE A 179 12.68 -8.49 20.39
CA PHE A 179 11.58 -9.43 20.20
C PHE A 179 10.24 -9.00 20.83
N ASN A 180 10.25 -8.03 21.74
CA ASN A 180 9.02 -7.46 22.30
C ASN A 180 8.16 -6.80 21.23
N GLN A 181 8.77 -6.22 20.18
CA GLN A 181 8.03 -5.61 19.07
C GLN A 181 7.19 -6.63 18.29
N VAL A 182 7.63 -7.90 18.29
CA VAL A 182 6.97 -9.02 17.60
C VAL A 182 6.38 -10.03 18.59
N ALA A 183 6.13 -9.60 19.84
CA ALA A 183 5.48 -10.43 20.83
C ALA A 183 4.06 -10.83 20.38
N GLY A 184 3.76 -12.12 20.48
CA GLY A 184 2.48 -12.70 20.04
C GLY A 184 2.41 -13.10 18.56
N CYS A 185 3.45 -12.84 17.78
CA CYS A 185 3.52 -13.25 16.37
C CYS A 185 3.88 -14.73 16.23
N LYS A 186 3.25 -15.44 15.28
CA LYS A 186 3.54 -16.85 14.95
C LYS A 186 4.59 -16.97 13.84
N SER A 187 4.56 -16.03 12.91
CA SER A 187 5.51 -15.90 11.81
C SER A 187 5.85 -14.44 11.55
N LEU A 188 6.95 -14.22 10.84
CA LEU A 188 7.50 -12.89 10.57
C LEU A 188 7.72 -12.73 9.07
N TYR A 189 7.44 -11.53 8.56
CA TYR A 189 7.63 -11.19 7.16
C TYR A 189 8.39 -9.87 6.98
N GLY A 190 9.27 -9.83 5.99
CA GLY A 190 9.99 -8.61 5.58
C GLY A 190 11.46 -8.60 6.01
N PRO A 191 12.21 -7.55 5.66
CA PRO A 191 13.63 -7.48 5.96
C PRO A 191 13.89 -7.21 7.46
N LEU A 192 14.74 -8.04 8.05
CA LEU A 192 15.32 -7.86 9.37
C LEU A 192 16.60 -7.04 9.23
N VAL A 193 16.53 -5.76 9.56
CA VAL A 193 17.68 -4.86 9.57
C VAL A 193 18.12 -4.61 11.00
N VAL A 194 19.32 -5.10 11.33
CA VAL A 194 20.00 -4.82 12.59
C VAL A 194 21.16 -3.88 12.28
N ASN A 195 21.04 -2.62 12.72
CA ASN A 195 22.00 -1.56 12.44
C ASN A 195 22.29 -0.75 13.72
N GLY A 196 23.55 -0.36 13.91
CA GLY A 196 23.99 0.51 15.00
C GLY A 196 24.28 -0.21 16.31
N SER A 197 24.38 0.57 17.39
CA SER A 197 24.72 0.11 18.74
C SER A 197 23.49 -0.48 19.47
N VAL A 198 22.95 -1.60 18.96
CA VAL A 198 21.94 -2.37 19.70
C VAL A 198 22.66 -3.27 20.69
N ALA A 199 22.32 -3.16 21.98
CA ALA A 199 22.91 -4.01 23.01
C ALA A 199 22.43 -5.47 22.84
N ASP A 200 23.34 -6.43 23.01
CA ASP A 200 23.07 -7.88 22.92
C ASP A 200 21.85 -8.29 23.76
N GLU A 201 21.65 -7.65 24.92
CA GLU A 201 20.52 -7.92 25.82
C GLU A 201 19.14 -7.65 25.19
N SER A 202 19.06 -6.75 24.22
CA SER A 202 17.81 -6.39 23.52
C SER A 202 17.28 -7.54 22.67
N PHE A 203 18.14 -8.51 22.35
CA PHE A 203 17.80 -9.71 21.59
C PHE A 203 17.69 -10.97 22.45
N ARG A 204 17.63 -10.84 23.79
CA ARG A 204 17.34 -11.98 24.65
C ARG A 204 15.93 -12.49 24.36
N LEU A 205 15.88 -13.70 23.81
CA LEU A 205 14.65 -14.39 23.47
C LEU A 205 14.17 -15.22 24.67
N ALA A 206 12.87 -15.27 24.90
CA ALA A 206 12.31 -16.23 25.85
C ALA A 206 12.65 -17.67 25.40
N PRO A 207 13.13 -18.55 26.31
CA PRO A 207 13.55 -19.90 25.95
C PRO A 207 12.50 -20.65 25.13
N GLY A 208 12.93 -21.28 24.03
CA GLY A 208 12.07 -22.09 23.16
C GLY A 208 11.24 -21.32 22.14
N THR A 209 11.27 -19.99 22.13
CA THR A 209 10.59 -19.19 21.09
C THR A 209 11.25 -19.41 19.74
N LYS A 210 10.46 -19.71 18.70
CA LYS A 210 10.94 -19.83 17.32
C LYS A 210 9.87 -19.31 16.36
N TYR A 211 10.30 -18.58 15.35
CA TYR A 211 9.44 -18.00 14.32
C TYR A 211 9.64 -18.72 12.99
N ASN A 212 8.55 -18.87 12.24
CA ASN A 212 8.66 -19.06 10.80
C ASN A 212 8.95 -17.68 10.20
N TYR A 213 10.01 -17.56 9.42
CA TYR A 213 10.47 -16.28 8.92
C TYR A 213 10.56 -16.27 7.40
N THR A 214 9.89 -15.31 6.77
CA THR A 214 9.96 -15.04 5.34
C THR A 214 10.55 -13.66 5.12
N GLY A 215 11.81 -13.59 4.70
CA GLY A 215 12.51 -12.31 4.72
C GLY A 215 13.98 -12.44 4.46
N CYS A 216 14.71 -11.41 4.86
CA CYS A 216 16.14 -11.28 4.64
C CYS A 216 16.78 -10.71 5.89
N ILE A 217 18.00 -11.15 6.21
CA ILE A 217 18.69 -10.68 7.41
C ILE A 217 19.86 -9.83 6.96
N GLN A 218 19.87 -8.58 7.39
CA GLN A 218 20.95 -7.64 7.16
C GLN A 218 21.45 -7.16 8.52
N ILE A 219 22.67 -7.56 8.86
CA ILE A 219 23.39 -7.12 10.06
C ILE A 219 24.59 -6.32 9.58
N SER A 220 24.62 -5.04 9.89
CA SER A 220 25.70 -4.15 9.45
C SER A 220 25.99 -3.07 10.48
N ASN A 221 27.24 -2.62 10.57
CA ASN A 221 27.67 -1.52 11.45
C ASN A 221 27.19 -1.70 12.90
N THR A 222 27.31 -2.92 13.43
CA THR A 222 26.91 -3.25 14.79
C THR A 222 28.12 -3.61 15.65
N ASN A 223 28.01 -3.33 16.95
CA ASN A 223 28.99 -3.75 17.96
C ASN A 223 28.60 -5.07 18.62
N MET A 224 27.55 -5.73 18.12
CA MET A 224 27.08 -7.01 18.66
C MET A 224 28.18 -8.07 18.58
N THR A 225 28.37 -8.76 19.69
CA THR A 225 29.32 -9.88 19.77
C THR A 225 28.62 -11.23 19.78
N ASP A 226 27.32 -11.26 20.10
CA ASP A 226 26.50 -12.45 20.14
C ASP A 226 25.39 -12.42 19.05
N CYS A 227 25.50 -13.33 18.07
CA CYS A 227 24.50 -13.53 17.02
C CYS A 227 23.51 -14.67 17.35
N SER A 228 23.48 -15.19 18.59
CA SER A 228 22.63 -16.32 19.01
C SER A 228 21.14 -16.07 18.84
N PHE A 229 20.70 -14.81 18.81
CA PHE A 229 19.32 -14.45 18.54
C PHE A 229 18.81 -14.95 17.17
N LEU A 230 19.72 -15.22 16.22
CA LEU A 230 19.38 -15.80 14.92
C LEU A 230 18.80 -17.21 15.02
N GLU A 231 19.05 -17.93 16.13
CA GLU A 231 18.41 -19.22 16.41
C GLU A 231 16.88 -19.11 16.43
N ALA A 232 16.33 -17.93 16.75
CA ALA A 232 14.90 -17.67 16.74
C ALA A 232 14.26 -17.89 15.37
N PHE A 233 15.01 -17.74 14.27
CA PHE A 233 14.50 -17.83 12.90
C PHE A 233 14.77 -19.19 12.24
N ARG A 234 15.46 -20.11 12.92
CA ARG A 234 15.88 -21.40 12.34
C ARG A 234 14.76 -22.43 12.14
N LYS A 235 13.57 -22.21 12.70
CA LYS A 235 12.46 -23.17 12.56
C LYS A 235 12.05 -23.35 11.10
N ALA A 236 11.89 -22.25 10.37
CA ALA A 236 11.67 -22.24 8.94
C ALA A 236 12.06 -20.87 8.40
N PHE A 237 13.00 -20.83 7.46
CA PHE A 237 13.48 -19.60 6.84
C PHE A 237 13.24 -19.65 5.33
N PHE A 238 12.52 -18.65 4.82
CA PHE A 238 12.17 -18.51 3.41
C PHE A 238 12.70 -17.17 2.89
N PRO A 239 13.77 -17.15 2.09
CA PRO A 239 14.31 -15.91 1.56
C PRO A 239 13.33 -15.24 0.57
N ILE A 240 13.23 -13.91 0.63
CA ILE A 240 12.52 -13.12 -0.40
C ILE A 240 13.49 -12.87 -1.57
N GLU A 241 12.99 -12.95 -2.80
CA GLU A 241 13.78 -12.67 -4.01
C GLU A 241 14.34 -11.24 -4.03
N GLY A 242 15.53 -11.07 -4.63
CA GLY A 242 16.17 -9.76 -4.75
C GLY A 242 16.89 -9.27 -3.49
N CYS A 243 16.99 -10.10 -2.46
CA CYS A 243 17.77 -9.76 -1.27
C CYS A 243 19.25 -10.07 -1.43
N ASN A 244 20.08 -9.02 -1.25
CA ASN A 244 21.50 -9.17 -0.96
C ASN A 244 21.63 -9.67 0.49
N GLN A 245 21.60 -10.99 0.68
CA GLN A 245 21.96 -11.56 1.97
C GLN A 245 23.43 -11.19 2.24
N CYS A 246 23.71 -10.52 3.35
CA CYS A 246 25.09 -10.34 3.77
C CYS A 246 25.67 -11.72 4.07
N GLU A 247 26.83 -12.06 3.49
CA GLU A 247 27.62 -13.20 3.95
C GLU A 247 27.90 -13.02 5.45
N PHE A 248 27.35 -13.91 6.27
CA PHE A 248 27.53 -13.87 7.70
C PHE A 248 29.00 -14.16 8.03
N HIS A 249 29.75 -13.13 8.42
CA HIS A 249 31.00 -13.28 9.18
C HIS A 249 30.75 -13.34 10.70
N CYS A 250 29.56 -13.77 11.16
CA CYS A 250 29.41 -14.20 12.55
C CYS A 250 29.97 -15.63 12.63
N PHE A 251 31.22 -15.77 13.06
CA PHE A 251 31.78 -17.08 13.42
C PHE A 251 30.97 -17.64 14.60
N LEU A 252 30.08 -18.59 14.32
CA LEU A 252 29.56 -19.49 15.34
C LEU A 252 30.76 -20.32 15.84
N ARG A 253 31.25 -20.05 17.04
CA ARG A 253 32.07 -20.98 17.81
C ARG A 253 31.17 -21.95 18.57
#